data_AF-A0A7C7H4M3-F1
#
_entry.id   AF-A0A7C7H4M3-F1
#
_cell.length_a   1.000
_cell.length_b   1.000
_cell.length_c   1.000
_cell.angle_alpha   90.00
_cell.angle_beta   90.00
_cell.angle_gamma   90.00
#
_symmetry.space_group_name_H-M   'P 1'
#
loop_
_entity.id
_entity.type
_entity.pdbx_description
1 polymer ?
#
loop_
_entity_poly.entity_id
_entity_poly.type
_entity_poly.pdbx_seq_one_letter_code
_entity_poly.pdbx_strand_id
1 'polypeptide(L)'
;MLSQNQIVRLIFGVKIKQLRQKKDMSPQALADSCGLSNSYLNEIEKGKKYPKADKIMALSKGLGVPYDELVSLKLNKKLEPISELLNSHIIKEFPLEMFGLEPVKLVELIANAPAKMNAFISTIMEIARNYEMKQENFFFASLRSFQEMHDNYFEDLEQATMDFLKEFKIEWRPPLDRKHLYDTLESIYHYIIDKTQLNDNRKLVAFRSVYISNSKKLLINDGLSKPQKAFLLAREIAFNYLALQERPLTTPPYKANTFEEVLNNFKASYFAGALLMHRDHIKLDIEQLFMANKWNEKKFLSLLAKYEASPEMFLHRFTNLLPKFFGIKNLFFLRFSNTGKKSNYTLTKELHLSRLHNPHGNELHEHYCRRWISLGIVEKLKKSSAKEPIAGIQISKYWETKN
;
A
#
# COMPACT_ATOMS: atom_id res chain seq x y z
N MET A 1 12.36 -4.77 1.16
CA MET A 1 12.75 -5.58 -0.02
C MET A 1 14.04 -6.33 0.27
N LEU A 2 14.24 -7.52 -0.30
CA LEU A 2 15.45 -8.31 -0.11
C LEU A 2 16.56 -7.86 -1.08
N SER A 3 17.67 -7.34 -0.54
CA SER A 3 18.85 -7.01 -1.35
C SER A 3 19.62 -8.25 -1.78
N GLN A 4 20.38 -8.15 -2.87
CA GLN A 4 21.22 -9.25 -3.36
C GLN A 4 22.23 -9.72 -2.31
N ASN A 5 22.80 -8.79 -1.52
CA ASN A 5 23.68 -9.12 -0.41
C ASN A 5 22.98 -9.92 0.70
N GLN A 6 21.72 -9.60 1.02
CA GLN A 6 20.94 -10.37 1.97
C GLN A 6 20.66 -11.78 1.43
N ILE A 7 20.33 -11.92 0.15
CA ILE A 7 20.12 -13.23 -0.50
C ILE A 7 21.39 -14.09 -0.41
N VAL A 8 22.57 -13.53 -0.72
CA VAL A 8 23.86 -14.23 -0.60
C VAL A 8 24.10 -14.72 0.82
N ARG A 9 23.85 -13.87 1.83
CA ARG A 9 24.00 -14.23 3.25
C ARG A 9 23.05 -15.34 3.68
N LEU A 10 21.80 -15.27 3.25
CA LEU A 10 20.77 -16.25 3.54
C LEU A 10 21.12 -17.62 2.94
N ILE A 11 21.53 -17.65 1.67
CA ILE A 11 21.97 -18.88 0.98
C ILE A 11 23.16 -19.50 1.71
N PHE A 12 24.16 -18.70 2.08
CA PHE A 12 25.32 -19.16 2.83
C PHE A 12 24.92 -19.76 4.19
N GLY A 13 24.10 -19.06 4.97
CA GLY A 13 23.62 -19.52 6.27
C GLY A 13 22.90 -20.87 6.20
N VAL A 14 22.02 -21.05 5.20
CA VAL A 14 21.33 -22.33 4.96
C VAL A 14 22.30 -23.46 4.65
N LYS A 15 23.29 -23.22 3.79
CA LYS A 15 24.29 -24.23 3.43
C LYS A 15 25.02 -24.74 4.68
N ILE A 16 25.48 -23.82 5.54
CA ILE A 16 26.15 -24.17 6.79
C ILE A 16 25.23 -25.01 7.68
N LYS A 17 24.00 -24.56 7.90
CA LYS A 17 23.02 -25.26 8.73
C LYS A 17 22.74 -26.67 8.23
N GLN A 18 22.56 -26.85 6.92
CA GLN A 18 22.31 -28.15 6.32
C GLN A 18 23.52 -29.10 6.40
N LEU A 19 24.73 -28.61 6.09
CA LEU A 19 25.94 -29.42 6.19
C LEU A 19 26.19 -29.86 7.63
N ARG A 20 25.93 -28.97 8.59
CA ARG A 20 26.01 -29.27 10.02
C ARG A 20 25.01 -30.37 10.41
N GLN A 21 23.75 -30.24 10.00
CA GLN A 21 22.70 -31.23 10.27
C GLN A 21 23.00 -32.59 9.62
N LYS A 22 23.54 -32.62 8.40
CA LYS A 22 23.96 -33.87 7.74
C LYS A 22 25.07 -34.62 8.49
N LYS A 23 25.84 -33.92 9.32
CA LYS A 23 26.89 -34.50 10.16
C LYS A 23 26.44 -34.72 11.60
N ASP A 24 25.16 -34.53 11.91
CA ASP A 24 24.60 -34.62 13.25
C ASP A 24 25.33 -33.75 14.30
N MET A 25 25.91 -32.63 13.86
CA MET A 25 26.63 -31.73 14.76
C MET A 25 25.68 -30.72 15.41
N SER A 26 25.84 -30.49 16.72
CA SER A 26 25.20 -29.35 17.38
C SER A 26 25.86 -28.03 16.93
N PRO A 27 25.16 -26.88 17.04
CA PRO A 27 25.78 -25.58 16.76
C PRO A 27 27.05 -25.35 17.59
N GLN A 28 27.03 -25.75 18.86
CA GLN A 28 28.20 -25.66 19.74
C GLN A 28 29.36 -26.51 19.22
N ALA A 29 29.10 -27.77 18.84
CA ALA A 29 30.14 -28.68 18.34
C ALA A 29 30.81 -28.15 17.06
N LEU A 30 30.02 -27.58 16.13
CA LEU A 30 30.59 -26.96 14.93
C LEU A 30 31.39 -25.70 15.28
N ALA A 31 30.84 -24.83 16.14
CA ALA A 31 31.50 -23.60 16.56
C ALA A 31 32.88 -23.89 17.18
N ASP A 32 32.96 -24.87 18.08
CA ASP A 32 34.20 -25.30 18.73
C ASP A 32 35.21 -25.86 17.70
N SER A 33 34.76 -26.71 16.78
CA SER A 33 35.62 -27.28 15.73
C SER A 33 36.21 -26.24 14.76
N CYS A 34 35.56 -25.08 14.64
CA CYS A 34 35.94 -24.00 13.73
C CYS A 34 36.59 -22.80 14.43
N GLY A 35 36.74 -22.82 15.76
CA GLY A 35 37.24 -21.67 16.52
C GLY A 35 36.33 -20.44 16.40
N LEU A 36 35.01 -20.66 16.41
CA LEU A 36 33.97 -19.64 16.37
C LEU A 36 33.20 -19.62 17.70
N SER A 37 32.59 -18.49 18.04
CA SER A 37 31.61 -18.50 19.13
C SER A 37 30.28 -19.05 18.65
N ASN A 38 29.57 -19.77 19.52
CA ASN A 38 28.23 -20.30 19.22
C ASN A 38 27.25 -19.19 18.79
N SER A 39 27.32 -18.01 19.42
CA SER A 39 26.53 -16.84 19.02
C SER A 39 26.86 -16.39 17.58
N TYR A 40 28.14 -16.35 17.21
CA TYR A 40 28.55 -15.95 15.87
C TYR A 40 28.10 -16.97 14.81
N LEU A 41 28.22 -18.28 15.09
CA LEU A 41 27.71 -19.32 14.20
C LEU A 41 26.19 -19.18 14.00
N ASN A 42 25.44 -18.92 15.06
CA ASN A 42 23.98 -18.73 14.98
C ASN A 42 23.61 -17.51 14.11
N GLU A 43 24.36 -16.40 14.22
CA GLU A 43 24.16 -15.21 13.38
C GLU A 43 24.53 -15.46 11.91
N ILE A 44 25.47 -16.36 11.63
CA ILE A 44 25.80 -16.83 10.27
C ILE A 44 24.68 -17.72 9.72
N GLU A 45 24.22 -18.73 10.48
CA GLU A 45 23.14 -19.64 10.05
C GLU A 45 21.83 -18.90 9.81
N LYS A 46 21.59 -17.81 10.55
CA LYS A 46 20.47 -16.88 10.34
C LYS A 46 20.69 -15.88 9.20
N GLY A 47 21.81 -15.92 8.47
CA GLY A 47 22.09 -15.00 7.36
C GLY A 47 22.21 -13.52 7.77
N LYS A 48 22.37 -13.22 9.07
CA LYS A 48 22.58 -11.85 9.55
C LYS A 48 24.01 -11.38 9.28
N LYS A 49 24.98 -12.29 9.46
CA LYS A 49 26.41 -12.02 9.22
C LYS A 49 26.96 -12.88 8.08
N TYR A 50 27.75 -12.26 7.21
CA TYR A 50 28.61 -12.97 6.27
C TYR A 50 30.02 -13.08 6.88
N PRO A 51 30.56 -14.29 7.08
CA PRO A 51 31.89 -14.44 7.64
C PRO A 51 32.99 -13.97 6.67
N LYS A 52 34.13 -13.55 7.23
CA LYS A 52 35.34 -13.26 6.46
C LYS A 52 35.98 -14.56 5.94
N ALA A 53 36.83 -14.45 4.91
CA ALA A 53 37.42 -15.58 4.21
C ALA A 53 38.16 -16.58 5.14
N ASP A 54 38.87 -16.08 6.15
CA ASP A 54 39.54 -16.89 7.18
C ASP A 54 38.54 -17.77 7.97
N LYS A 55 37.39 -17.21 8.33
CA LYS A 55 36.33 -17.93 9.04
C LYS A 55 35.57 -18.89 8.13
N ILE A 56 35.39 -18.56 6.85
CA ILE A 56 34.83 -19.48 5.85
C ILE A 56 35.77 -20.67 5.65
N MET A 57 37.09 -20.45 5.62
CA MET A 57 38.08 -21.53 5.54
C MET A 57 38.02 -22.46 6.77
N ALA A 58 37.82 -21.90 7.97
CA ALA A 58 37.62 -22.69 9.18
C ALA A 58 36.33 -23.52 9.13
N LEU A 59 35.22 -22.94 8.64
CA LEU A 59 33.96 -23.66 8.41
C LEU A 59 34.10 -24.78 7.37
N SER A 60 34.81 -24.52 6.28
CA SER A 60 35.13 -25.49 5.23
C SER A 60 35.89 -26.70 5.79
N LYS A 61 36.91 -26.47 6.63
CA LYS A 61 37.65 -27.54 7.32
C LYS A 61 36.77 -28.32 8.31
N GLY A 62 36.01 -27.64 9.17
CA GLY A 62 35.14 -28.28 10.16
C GLY A 62 34.00 -29.10 9.52
N LEU A 63 33.43 -28.60 8.42
CA LEU A 63 32.39 -29.30 7.65
C LEU A 63 32.96 -30.28 6.62
N GLY A 64 34.28 -30.30 6.39
CA GLY A 64 34.92 -31.20 5.43
C GLY A 64 34.43 -31.03 3.99
N VAL A 65 34.13 -29.78 3.58
CA VAL A 65 33.69 -29.44 2.23
C VAL A 65 34.61 -28.38 1.61
N PRO A 66 34.80 -28.33 0.29
CA PRO A 66 35.62 -27.31 -0.36
C PRO A 66 35.12 -25.88 -0.08
N TYR A 67 36.04 -24.92 0.01
CA TYR A 67 35.72 -23.50 0.20
C TYR A 67 34.69 -23.00 -0.82
N ASP A 68 34.92 -23.34 -2.09
CA ASP A 68 34.06 -22.94 -3.21
C ASP A 68 32.63 -23.47 -3.09
N GLU A 69 32.45 -24.64 -2.46
CA GLU A 69 31.11 -25.19 -2.24
C GLU A 69 30.30 -24.33 -1.27
N LEU A 70 30.95 -23.76 -0.25
CA LEU A 70 30.33 -22.89 0.74
C LEU A 70 29.96 -21.52 0.15
N VAL A 71 30.87 -20.89 -0.60
CA VAL A 71 30.66 -19.53 -1.14
C VAL A 71 29.85 -19.50 -2.43
N SER A 72 29.73 -20.63 -3.12
CA SER A 72 28.96 -20.72 -4.36
C SER A 72 27.49 -20.35 -4.14
N LEU A 73 26.92 -19.58 -5.07
CA LEU A 73 25.47 -19.38 -5.14
C LEU A 73 24.74 -20.58 -5.77
N LYS A 74 25.47 -21.50 -6.39
CA LYS A 74 24.89 -22.75 -6.90
C LYS A 74 24.51 -23.62 -5.70
N LEU A 75 23.21 -23.75 -5.54
CA LEU A 75 22.55 -24.62 -4.59
C LEU A 75 22.49 -26.03 -5.19
N ASN A 76 22.58 -27.07 -4.35
CA ASN A 76 22.36 -28.45 -4.81
C ASN A 76 20.93 -28.60 -5.38
N LYS A 77 20.63 -29.61 -6.22
CA LYS A 77 19.31 -29.79 -6.88
C LYS A 77 18.09 -29.69 -5.95
N LYS A 78 18.26 -29.96 -4.65
CA LYS A 78 17.19 -29.83 -3.62
C LYS A 78 16.88 -28.37 -3.24
N LEU A 79 17.79 -27.45 -3.50
CA LEU A 79 17.73 -26.05 -3.08
C LEU A 79 17.68 -25.04 -4.24
N GLU A 80 17.81 -25.50 -5.49
CA GLU A 80 17.63 -24.68 -6.69
C GLU A 80 16.32 -23.86 -6.68
N PRO A 81 15.17 -24.43 -6.25
CA PRO A 81 13.94 -23.65 -6.14
C PRO A 81 13.95 -22.55 -5.08
N ILE A 82 14.82 -22.64 -4.06
CA ILE A 82 15.05 -21.53 -3.12
C ILE A 82 15.68 -20.35 -3.85
N SER A 83 16.67 -20.63 -4.71
CA SER A 83 17.31 -19.61 -5.54
C SER A 83 16.30 -18.99 -6.50
N GLU A 84 15.49 -19.80 -7.19
CA GLU A 84 14.45 -19.30 -8.11
C GLU A 84 13.45 -18.41 -7.37
N LEU A 85 13.01 -18.82 -6.18
CA LEU A 85 12.08 -18.05 -5.37
C LEU A 85 12.69 -16.72 -4.89
N LEU A 86 13.86 -16.78 -4.24
CA LEU A 86 14.53 -15.58 -3.72
C LEU A 86 14.93 -14.63 -4.85
N ASN A 87 15.13 -15.16 -6.06
CA ASN A 87 15.41 -14.36 -7.24
C ASN A 87 14.16 -13.88 -7.97
N SER A 88 12.98 -14.43 -7.68
CA SER A 88 11.72 -14.01 -8.28
C SER A 88 11.44 -12.53 -7.97
N HIS A 89 10.90 -11.83 -8.96
CA HIS A 89 10.61 -10.41 -8.82
C HIS A 89 9.56 -10.15 -7.73
N ILE A 90 8.59 -11.06 -7.58
CA ILE A 90 7.53 -10.95 -6.57
C ILE A 90 8.11 -10.99 -5.15
N ILE A 91 9.02 -11.92 -4.82
CA ILE A 91 9.59 -12.01 -3.46
C ILE A 91 10.56 -10.86 -3.17
N LYS A 92 11.30 -10.39 -4.17
CA LYS A 92 12.18 -9.22 -4.01
C LYS A 92 11.40 -7.96 -3.68
N GLU A 93 10.27 -7.76 -4.36
CA GLU A 93 9.40 -6.58 -4.22
C GLU A 93 8.39 -6.71 -3.07
N PHE A 94 8.07 -7.92 -2.61
CA PHE A 94 7.10 -8.12 -1.54
C PHE A 94 7.65 -7.60 -0.19
N PRO A 95 6.87 -6.80 0.55
CA PRO A 95 7.31 -6.17 1.79
C PRO A 95 7.22 -7.13 2.97
N LEU A 96 8.01 -8.22 2.95
CA LEU A 96 7.99 -9.28 3.97
C LEU A 96 7.97 -8.73 5.40
N GLU A 97 8.82 -7.76 5.71
CA GLU A 97 8.93 -7.18 7.05
C GLU A 97 7.65 -6.45 7.50
N MET A 98 6.94 -5.78 6.60
CA MET A 98 5.66 -5.12 6.91
C MET A 98 4.56 -6.13 7.27
N PHE A 99 4.67 -7.36 6.75
CA PHE A 99 3.81 -8.49 7.09
C PHE A 99 4.35 -9.30 8.28
N GLY A 100 5.36 -8.80 9.00
CA GLY A 100 5.97 -9.50 10.13
C GLY A 100 6.78 -10.75 9.73
N LEU A 101 7.11 -10.90 8.45
CA LEU A 101 7.89 -12.01 7.92
C LEU A 101 9.37 -11.62 7.88
N GLU A 102 10.15 -12.19 8.78
CA GLU A 102 11.60 -12.09 8.69
C GLU A 102 12.11 -12.97 7.53
N PRO A 103 12.92 -12.45 6.60
CA PRO A 103 13.43 -13.22 5.47
C PRO A 103 14.16 -14.50 5.87
N VAL A 104 14.83 -14.48 7.03
CA VAL A 104 15.50 -15.63 7.63
C VAL A 104 14.51 -16.77 7.89
N LYS A 105 13.36 -16.47 8.50
CA LYS A 105 12.33 -17.48 8.81
C LYS A 105 11.75 -18.08 7.54
N LEU A 106 11.55 -17.27 6.50
CA LEU A 106 11.11 -17.76 5.19
C LEU A 106 12.13 -18.75 4.61
N VAL A 107 13.40 -18.38 4.65
CA VAL A 107 14.49 -19.22 4.16
C VAL A 107 14.63 -20.51 4.97
N GLU A 108 14.44 -20.47 6.30
CA GLU A 108 14.39 -21.65 7.15
C GLU A 108 13.22 -22.58 6.80
N LEU A 109 12.02 -22.04 6.57
CA LEU A 109 10.85 -22.82 6.14
C LEU A 109 11.14 -23.55 4.84
N ILE A 110 11.77 -22.87 3.88
CA ILE A 110 12.13 -23.48 2.58
C ILE A 110 13.23 -24.52 2.75
N ALA A 111 14.25 -24.26 3.57
CA ALA A 111 15.34 -25.22 3.82
C ALA A 111 14.85 -26.50 4.51
N ASN A 112 13.89 -26.39 5.43
CA ASN A 112 13.33 -27.51 6.19
C ASN A 112 12.38 -28.38 5.35
N ALA A 113 11.61 -27.78 4.43
CA ALA A 113 10.68 -28.51 3.59
C ALA A 113 10.71 -28.05 2.12
N PRO A 114 11.84 -28.23 1.40
CA PRO A 114 12.03 -27.65 0.07
C PRO A 114 10.93 -28.05 -0.91
N ALA A 115 10.65 -29.36 -1.04
CA ALA A 115 9.64 -29.86 -1.97
C ALA A 115 8.23 -29.29 -1.69
N LYS A 116 7.83 -29.20 -0.42
CA LYS A 116 6.50 -28.68 -0.03
C LYS A 116 6.39 -27.18 -0.30
N MET A 117 7.43 -26.42 0.07
CA MET A 117 7.47 -24.98 -0.16
C MET A 117 7.48 -24.66 -1.66
N ASN A 118 8.26 -25.41 -2.45
CA ASN A 118 8.28 -25.25 -3.90
C ASN A 118 6.93 -25.56 -4.52
N ALA A 119 6.27 -26.64 -4.12
CA ALA A 119 4.92 -26.96 -4.60
C ALA A 119 3.95 -25.83 -4.29
N PHE A 120 3.91 -25.35 -3.04
CA PHE A 120 3.04 -24.26 -2.60
C PHE A 120 3.27 -22.97 -3.40
N ILE A 121 4.52 -22.54 -3.53
CA ILE A 121 4.90 -21.34 -4.28
C ILE A 121 4.56 -21.50 -5.75
N SER A 122 4.94 -22.62 -6.37
CA SER A 122 4.69 -22.87 -7.79
C SER A 122 3.20 -22.81 -8.09
N THR A 123 2.34 -23.34 -7.21
CA THR A 123 0.88 -23.20 -7.34
C THR A 123 0.44 -21.74 -7.30
N ILE A 124 0.92 -20.93 -6.36
CA ILE A 124 0.59 -19.49 -6.31
C ILE A 124 1.05 -18.79 -7.59
N MET A 125 2.26 -19.07 -8.06
CA MET A 125 2.82 -18.48 -9.27
C MET A 125 2.07 -18.92 -10.53
N GLU A 126 1.62 -20.17 -10.58
CA GLU A 126 0.82 -20.71 -11.66
C GLU A 126 -0.56 -20.06 -11.71
N ILE A 127 -1.22 -19.88 -10.56
CA ILE A 127 -2.47 -19.10 -10.46
C ILE A 127 -2.21 -17.68 -10.97
N ALA A 128 -1.19 -16.99 -10.47
CA ALA A 128 -0.88 -15.62 -10.87
C ALA A 128 -0.66 -15.51 -12.40
N ARG A 129 0.04 -16.46 -13.01
CA ARG A 129 0.25 -16.52 -14.47
C ARG A 129 -1.03 -16.84 -15.23
N ASN A 130 -1.81 -17.82 -14.79
CA ASN A 130 -3.04 -18.26 -15.46
C ASN A 130 -4.13 -17.17 -15.48
N TYR A 131 -4.14 -16.31 -14.46
CA TYR A 131 -5.04 -15.16 -14.39
C TYR A 131 -4.40 -13.86 -14.94
N GLU A 132 -3.28 -13.95 -15.66
CA GLU A 132 -2.55 -12.80 -16.22
C GLU A 132 -2.35 -11.67 -15.21
N MET A 133 -2.15 -12.01 -13.93
CA MET A 133 -2.08 -11.01 -12.87
C MET A 133 -0.87 -10.11 -13.12
N LYS A 134 -1.16 -8.85 -13.46
CA LYS A 134 -0.12 -7.84 -13.58
C LYS A 134 0.53 -7.62 -12.23
N GLN A 135 1.82 -7.34 -12.25
CA GLN A 135 2.58 -7.03 -11.03
C GLN A 135 1.96 -5.88 -10.23
N GLU A 136 1.43 -4.88 -10.91
CA GLU A 136 0.67 -3.77 -10.31
C GLU A 136 -0.49 -4.26 -9.45
N ASN A 137 -1.25 -5.26 -9.92
CA ASN A 137 -2.39 -5.82 -9.20
C ASN A 137 -1.92 -6.47 -7.89
N PHE A 138 -0.76 -7.13 -7.90
CA PHE A 138 -0.16 -7.70 -6.70
C PHE A 138 0.26 -6.64 -5.68
N PHE A 139 0.82 -5.52 -6.13
CA PHE A 139 1.17 -4.40 -5.24
C PHE A 139 -0.06 -3.75 -4.61
N PHE A 140 -1.11 -3.50 -5.39
CA PHE A 140 -2.36 -2.96 -4.85
C PHE A 140 -3.06 -3.94 -3.91
N ALA A 141 -3.04 -5.25 -4.20
CA ALA A 141 -3.55 -6.27 -3.29
C ALA A 141 -2.76 -6.28 -1.97
N SER A 142 -1.43 -6.22 -2.04
CA SER A 142 -0.57 -6.15 -0.85
C SER A 142 -0.84 -4.89 -0.03
N LEU A 143 -1.03 -3.73 -0.68
CA LEU A 143 -1.39 -2.49 0.01
C LEU A 143 -2.73 -2.63 0.74
N ARG A 144 -3.75 -3.23 0.10
CA ARG A 144 -5.05 -3.44 0.75
C ARG A 144 -4.93 -4.33 1.99
N SER A 145 -4.18 -5.43 1.90
CA SER A 145 -3.91 -6.29 3.06
C SER A 145 -3.18 -5.52 4.18
N PHE A 146 -2.22 -4.66 3.82
CA PHE A 146 -1.55 -3.79 4.78
C PHE A 146 -2.54 -2.80 5.43
N GLN A 147 -3.42 -2.16 4.66
CA GLN A 147 -4.45 -1.29 5.21
C GLN A 147 -5.41 -2.05 6.14
N GLU A 148 -5.83 -3.26 5.77
CA GLU A 148 -6.67 -4.15 6.58
C GLU A 148 -6.04 -4.46 7.94
N MET A 149 -4.76 -4.85 7.96
CA MET A 149 -4.02 -5.17 9.19
C MET A 149 -3.98 -3.99 10.18
N HIS A 150 -4.10 -2.77 9.68
CA HIS A 150 -4.04 -1.54 10.45
C HIS A 150 -5.42 -0.91 10.69
N ASP A 151 -6.53 -1.63 10.42
CA ASP A 151 -7.89 -1.06 10.45
C ASP A 151 -7.99 0.24 9.60
N ASN A 152 -7.15 0.35 8.57
CA ASN A 152 -6.94 1.51 7.69
C ASN A 152 -6.73 2.84 8.44
N TYR A 153 -6.12 2.78 9.63
CA TYR A 153 -5.78 3.92 10.47
C TYR A 153 -4.28 3.94 10.81
N PHE A 154 -3.64 5.10 10.63
CA PHE A 154 -2.19 5.27 10.74
C PHE A 154 -1.90 6.50 11.62
N GLU A 155 -1.73 6.26 12.93
CA GLU A 155 -1.54 7.31 13.93
C GLU A 155 -0.32 8.18 13.65
N ASP A 156 0.76 7.60 13.13
CA ASP A 156 1.98 8.29 12.71
C ASP A 156 1.71 9.33 11.62
N LEU A 157 0.86 9.00 10.64
CA LEU A 157 0.48 9.93 9.58
C LEU A 157 -0.48 11.03 10.08
N GLU A 158 -1.40 10.70 10.99
CA GLU A 158 -2.25 11.71 11.65
C GLU A 158 -1.39 12.69 12.46
N GLN A 159 -0.45 12.17 13.24
CA GLN A 159 0.49 12.97 14.02
C GLN A 159 1.35 13.86 13.12
N ALA A 160 1.86 13.32 12.01
CA ALA A 160 2.62 14.11 11.05
C ALA A 160 1.82 15.29 10.48
N THR A 161 0.50 15.16 10.27
CA THR A 161 -0.31 16.32 9.84
C THR A 161 -0.46 17.38 10.92
N MET A 162 -0.57 16.98 12.20
CA MET A 162 -0.60 17.91 13.33
C MET A 162 0.75 18.60 13.53
N ASP A 163 1.84 17.85 13.40
CA ASP A 163 3.20 18.37 13.49
C ASP A 163 3.48 19.37 12.36
N PHE A 164 3.07 19.05 11.13
CA PHE A 164 3.11 19.97 9.98
C PHE A 164 2.37 21.28 10.29
N LEU A 165 1.12 21.22 10.74
CA LEU A 165 0.33 22.42 11.05
C LEU A 165 1.01 23.28 12.12
N LYS A 166 1.60 22.65 13.14
CA LYS A 166 2.33 23.33 14.22
C LYS A 166 3.64 23.97 13.74
N GLU A 167 4.43 23.23 12.98
CA GLU A 167 5.73 23.66 12.46
C GLU A 167 5.60 24.87 11.53
N PHE A 168 4.63 24.82 10.61
CA PHE A 168 4.32 25.91 9.68
C PHE A 168 3.39 26.98 10.27
N LYS A 169 3.03 26.86 11.56
CA LYS A 169 2.16 27.79 12.29
C LYS A 169 0.85 28.09 11.56
N ILE A 170 0.24 27.05 10.99
CA ILE A 170 -1.02 27.13 10.26
C ILE A 170 -2.17 26.92 11.24
N GLU A 171 -3.00 27.95 11.43
CA GLU A 171 -4.27 27.80 12.14
C GLU A 171 -5.27 27.05 11.25
N TRP A 172 -5.50 25.79 11.57
CA TRP A 172 -6.43 24.98 10.80
C TRP A 172 -7.89 25.40 11.06
N ARG A 173 -8.64 25.66 9.98
CA ARG A 173 -10.09 25.87 9.98
C ARG A 173 -10.68 25.22 8.72
N PRO A 174 -11.94 24.73 8.73
CA PRO A 174 -12.57 24.17 7.54
C PRO A 174 -13.24 25.26 6.67
N PRO A 175 -13.03 25.28 5.35
CA PRO A 175 -12.03 24.51 4.61
C PRO A 175 -10.62 25.10 4.83
N LEU A 176 -9.60 24.24 4.78
CA LEU A 176 -8.21 24.69 4.89
C LEU A 176 -7.90 25.68 3.76
N ASP A 177 -7.35 26.85 4.11
CA ASP A 177 -7.00 27.85 3.10
C ASP A 177 -5.89 27.30 2.19
N ARG A 178 -6.23 27.17 0.89
CA ARG A 178 -5.31 26.73 -0.14
C ARG A 178 -4.08 27.61 -0.25
N LYS A 179 -4.15 28.88 0.15
CA LYS A 179 -2.99 29.78 0.15
C LYS A 179 -1.83 29.15 0.95
N HIS A 180 -2.11 28.53 2.09
CA HIS A 180 -1.09 27.82 2.85
C HIS A 180 -0.44 26.68 2.06
N LEU A 181 -1.20 25.94 1.25
CA LEU A 181 -0.67 24.85 0.42
C LEU A 181 0.25 25.37 -0.70
N TYR A 182 -0.17 26.44 -1.38
CA TYR A 182 0.65 27.12 -2.39
C TYR A 182 1.92 27.70 -1.78
N ASP A 183 1.78 28.50 -0.72
CA ASP A 183 2.91 29.14 -0.03
C ASP A 183 3.93 28.11 0.46
N THR A 184 3.48 26.99 1.02
CA THR A 184 4.36 25.90 1.47
C THR A 184 5.14 25.31 0.29
N LEU A 185 4.46 24.96 -0.80
CA LEU A 185 5.13 24.36 -1.96
C LEU A 185 6.08 25.34 -2.63
N GLU A 186 5.65 26.57 -2.88
CA GLU A 186 6.41 27.56 -3.65
C GLU A 186 7.52 28.21 -2.81
N SER A 187 7.23 28.63 -1.58
CA SER A 187 8.19 29.37 -0.75
C SER A 187 9.15 28.46 0.01
N ILE A 188 8.69 27.28 0.44
CA ILE A 188 9.47 26.40 1.35
C ILE A 188 10.09 25.25 0.57
N TYR A 189 9.31 24.57 -0.26
CA TYR A 189 9.82 23.45 -1.07
C TYR A 189 10.35 23.87 -2.45
N HIS A 190 10.22 25.15 -2.81
CA HIS A 190 10.69 25.75 -4.06
C HIS A 190 10.10 25.11 -5.32
N TYR A 191 8.81 24.83 -5.27
CA TYR A 191 8.07 24.34 -6.42
C TYR A 191 7.70 25.47 -7.38
N ILE A 192 7.61 25.12 -8.67
CA ILE A 192 6.96 25.95 -9.69
C ILE A 192 5.63 25.29 -10.02
N ILE A 193 4.51 25.91 -9.63
CA ILE A 193 3.17 25.37 -9.91
C ILE A 193 2.63 25.97 -11.21
N ASP A 194 2.48 25.13 -12.21
CA ASP A 194 2.00 25.50 -13.54
C ASP A 194 0.58 24.97 -13.76
N LYS A 195 -0.32 25.87 -14.14
CA LYS A 195 -1.75 25.57 -14.34
C LYS A 195 -2.14 25.56 -15.83
N THR A 196 -1.24 25.91 -16.74
CA THR A 196 -1.57 26.16 -18.16
C THR A 196 -1.07 25.04 -19.07
N GLN A 197 0.16 24.56 -18.87
CA GLN A 197 0.84 23.68 -19.84
C GLN A 197 0.15 22.34 -20.09
N LEU A 198 -0.56 21.78 -19.10
CA LEU A 198 -1.30 20.52 -19.30
C LEU A 198 -2.51 20.70 -20.23
N ASN A 199 -3.14 21.88 -20.21
CA ASN A 199 -4.30 22.15 -21.06
C ASN A 199 -3.88 22.46 -22.50
N ASP A 200 -2.72 23.10 -22.67
CA ASP A 200 -2.19 23.46 -23.98
C ASP A 200 -1.75 22.23 -24.80
N ASN A 201 -1.48 21.11 -24.11
CA ASN A 201 -1.08 19.86 -24.75
C ASN A 201 -2.19 18.81 -24.71
N ARG A 202 -2.89 18.62 -25.84
CA ARG A 202 -3.99 17.64 -25.99
C ARG A 202 -3.64 16.21 -25.55
N LYS A 203 -2.37 15.80 -25.63
CA LYS A 203 -1.92 14.46 -25.19
C LYS A 203 -1.80 14.35 -23.66
N LEU A 204 -1.67 15.47 -22.96
CA LEU A 204 -1.47 15.52 -21.51
C LEU A 204 -2.75 15.81 -20.71
N VAL A 205 -3.85 16.19 -21.38
CA VAL A 205 -5.16 16.45 -20.76
C VAL A 205 -5.68 15.27 -19.93
N ALA A 206 -5.27 14.04 -20.27
CA ALA A 206 -5.66 12.84 -19.53
C ALA A 206 -5.09 12.80 -18.09
N PHE A 207 -4.00 13.51 -17.82
CA PHE A 207 -3.37 13.54 -16.50
C PHE A 207 -4.01 14.62 -15.62
N ARG A 208 -4.21 14.29 -14.34
CA ARG A 208 -4.60 15.30 -13.34
C ARG A 208 -3.42 16.18 -12.94
N SER A 209 -2.23 15.58 -12.83
CA SER A 209 -0.99 16.30 -12.56
C SER A 209 0.22 15.53 -13.09
N VAL A 210 1.29 16.27 -13.35
CA VAL A 210 2.63 15.75 -13.71
C VAL A 210 3.66 16.51 -12.88
N TYR A 211 4.51 15.79 -12.15
CA TYR A 211 5.64 16.34 -11.41
C TYR A 211 6.94 16.08 -12.16
N ILE A 212 7.67 17.16 -12.43
CA ILE A 212 8.97 17.15 -13.11
C ILE A 212 10.04 17.38 -12.05
N SER A 213 10.69 16.28 -11.63
CA SER A 213 11.64 16.27 -10.50
C SER A 213 12.81 17.24 -10.67
N ASN A 214 13.44 17.27 -11.85
CA ASN A 214 14.64 18.08 -12.12
C ASN A 214 14.44 19.58 -11.92
N SER A 215 13.23 20.08 -12.16
CA SER A 215 12.89 21.50 -12.04
C SER A 215 11.92 21.81 -10.90
N LYS A 216 11.61 20.82 -10.06
CA LYS A 216 10.54 20.88 -9.03
C LYS A 216 9.25 21.50 -9.57
N LYS A 217 8.93 21.20 -10.82
CA LYS A 217 7.77 21.79 -11.50
C LYS A 217 6.58 20.85 -11.38
N LEU A 218 5.49 21.35 -10.82
CA LEU A 218 4.23 20.62 -10.73
C LEU A 218 3.24 21.21 -11.72
N LEU A 219 2.93 20.44 -12.76
CA LEU A 219 1.86 20.77 -13.69
C LEU A 219 0.53 20.25 -13.13
N ILE A 220 -0.47 21.10 -12.99
CA ILE A 220 -1.82 20.76 -12.54
C ILE A 220 -2.83 21.08 -13.64
N ASN A 221 -3.72 20.14 -13.95
CA ASN A 221 -4.79 20.36 -14.91
C ASN A 221 -5.80 21.38 -14.35
N ASP A 222 -6.00 22.50 -15.05
CA ASP A 222 -6.87 23.57 -14.56
C ASP A 222 -8.36 23.20 -14.56
N GLY A 223 -8.77 22.20 -15.36
CA GLY A 223 -10.14 21.69 -15.39
C GLY A 223 -10.55 20.92 -14.12
N LEU A 224 -9.62 20.70 -13.19
CA LEU A 224 -9.91 20.05 -11.91
C LEU A 224 -10.72 20.95 -10.98
N SER A 225 -11.58 20.33 -10.17
CA SER A 225 -12.30 21.03 -9.13
C SER A 225 -11.37 21.55 -8.03
N LYS A 226 -11.84 22.56 -7.29
CA LYS A 226 -11.15 23.10 -6.11
C LYS A 226 -10.67 22.01 -5.11
N PRO A 227 -11.52 21.05 -4.70
CA PRO A 227 -11.11 19.90 -3.87
C PRO A 227 -9.98 19.07 -4.48
N GLN A 228 -10.04 18.80 -5.78
CA GLN A 228 -9.05 17.98 -6.47
C GLN A 228 -7.69 18.68 -6.51
N LYS A 229 -7.67 19.99 -6.80
CA LYS A 229 -6.44 20.79 -6.76
C LYS A 229 -5.84 20.81 -5.36
N ALA A 230 -6.65 21.05 -4.33
CA ALA A 230 -6.18 21.04 -2.93
C ALA A 230 -5.57 19.69 -2.53
N PHE A 231 -6.21 18.58 -2.91
CA PHE A 231 -5.69 17.23 -2.65
C PHE A 231 -4.33 16.99 -3.31
N LEU A 232 -4.16 17.41 -4.58
CA LEU A 232 -2.88 17.26 -5.28
C LEU A 232 -1.77 18.03 -4.58
N LEU A 233 -2.02 19.29 -4.19
CA LEU A 233 -1.05 20.12 -3.48
C LEU A 233 -0.69 19.53 -2.11
N ALA A 234 -1.69 19.15 -1.31
CA ALA A 234 -1.47 18.54 0.00
C ALA A 234 -0.69 17.22 -0.09
N ARG A 235 -0.91 16.43 -1.16
CA ARG A 235 -0.15 15.21 -1.40
C ARG A 235 1.31 15.50 -1.80
N GLU A 236 1.56 16.56 -2.59
CA GLU A 236 2.93 17.03 -2.87
C GLU A 236 3.66 17.47 -1.61
N ILE A 237 2.98 18.19 -0.72
CA ILE A 237 3.51 18.55 0.60
C ILE A 237 3.89 17.29 1.38
N ALA A 238 3.01 16.28 1.41
CA ALA A 238 3.26 15.03 2.11
C ALA A 238 4.54 14.32 1.62
N PHE A 239 4.76 14.25 0.29
CA PHE A 239 5.98 13.64 -0.25
C PHE A 239 7.25 14.35 0.24
N ASN A 240 7.22 15.67 0.39
CA ASN A 240 8.36 16.44 0.90
C ASN A 240 8.49 16.32 2.42
N TYR A 241 7.40 16.55 3.16
CA TYR A 241 7.39 16.58 4.63
C TYR A 241 7.76 15.22 5.24
N LEU A 242 7.22 14.13 4.67
CA LEU A 242 7.50 12.77 5.11
C LEU A 242 8.78 12.19 4.47
N ALA A 243 9.51 12.98 3.67
CA ALA A 243 10.72 12.59 2.95
C ALA A 243 10.57 11.32 2.07
N LEU A 244 9.41 11.15 1.44
CA LEU A 244 9.08 9.98 0.61
C LEU A 244 9.68 10.11 -0.79
N GLN A 245 10.76 9.39 -1.04
CA GLN A 245 11.57 9.52 -2.27
C GLN A 245 10.98 8.76 -3.46
N GLU A 246 10.58 7.50 -3.27
CA GLU A 246 10.05 6.67 -4.35
C GLU A 246 8.54 6.92 -4.48
N ARG A 247 8.15 7.58 -5.57
CA ARG A 247 6.81 8.17 -5.70
C ARG A 247 6.36 8.29 -7.16
N PRO A 248 5.04 8.29 -7.41
CA PRO A 248 4.51 8.55 -8.73
C PRO A 248 4.78 9.98 -9.18
N LEU A 249 5.24 10.11 -10.43
CA LEU A 249 5.41 11.40 -11.10
C LEU A 249 4.12 11.88 -11.79
N THR A 250 3.13 11.00 -11.96
CA THR A 250 1.85 11.34 -12.58
C THR A 250 0.68 10.90 -11.71
N THR A 251 -0.43 11.63 -11.80
CA THR A 251 -1.72 11.20 -11.24
C THR A 251 -2.62 10.75 -12.37
N PRO A 252 -3.48 9.71 -12.18
CA PRO A 252 -3.96 8.85 -13.24
C PRO A 252 -4.12 9.47 -14.63
N PRO A 253 -3.58 8.78 -15.66
CA PRO A 253 -3.05 7.41 -15.60
C PRO A 253 -1.69 7.28 -14.86
N TYR A 254 -1.59 6.25 -14.02
CA TYR A 254 -0.43 5.92 -13.17
C TYR A 254 -0.19 4.41 -13.26
N LYS A 255 1.05 4.01 -13.50
CA LYS A 255 1.49 2.63 -13.53
C LYS A 255 2.51 2.42 -12.40
N ALA A 256 2.20 1.54 -11.47
CA ALA A 256 3.08 1.24 -10.35
C ALA A 256 4.23 0.35 -10.77
N ASN A 257 5.47 0.76 -10.46
CA ASN A 257 6.67 -0.03 -10.80
C ASN A 257 7.17 -0.86 -9.62
N THR A 258 6.97 -0.38 -8.40
CA THR A 258 7.38 -1.07 -7.16
C THR A 258 6.29 -0.98 -6.10
N PHE A 259 6.39 -1.84 -5.09
CA PHE A 259 5.50 -1.75 -3.93
C PHE A 259 5.74 -0.46 -3.12
N GLU A 260 6.99 -0.02 -3.02
CA GLU A 260 7.36 1.18 -2.26
C GLU A 260 6.73 2.44 -2.86
N GLU A 261 6.67 2.55 -4.19
CA GLU A 261 5.98 3.63 -4.90
C GLU A 261 4.48 3.67 -4.55
N VAL A 262 3.84 2.49 -4.52
CA VAL A 262 2.41 2.32 -4.15
C VAL A 262 2.17 2.72 -2.70
N LEU A 263 3.04 2.27 -1.79
CA LEU A 263 2.95 2.56 -0.37
C LEU A 263 3.16 4.05 -0.09
N ASN A 264 4.15 4.68 -0.71
CA ASN A 264 4.45 6.09 -0.50
C ASN A 264 3.36 6.98 -1.09
N ASN A 265 2.80 6.61 -2.25
CA ASN A 265 1.62 7.28 -2.78
C ASN A 265 0.42 7.14 -1.82
N PHE A 266 0.23 5.98 -1.19
CA PHE A 266 -0.78 5.78 -0.15
C PHE A 266 -0.55 6.69 1.05
N LYS A 267 0.65 6.67 1.65
CA LYS A 267 1.02 7.51 2.81
C LYS A 267 0.79 8.99 2.52
N ALA A 268 1.26 9.46 1.36
CA ALA A 268 1.07 10.83 0.92
C ALA A 268 -0.41 11.18 0.72
N SER A 269 -1.20 10.26 0.18
CA SER A 269 -2.65 10.43 -0.02
C SER A 269 -3.43 10.43 1.30
N TYR A 270 -3.02 9.60 2.26
CA TYR A 270 -3.58 9.59 3.62
C TYR A 270 -3.31 10.92 4.32
N PHE A 271 -2.04 11.36 4.32
CA PHE A 271 -1.64 12.65 4.87
C PHE A 271 -2.43 13.80 4.24
N ALA A 272 -2.57 13.82 2.91
CA ALA A 272 -3.35 14.84 2.21
C ALA A 272 -4.83 14.85 2.66
N GLY A 273 -5.44 13.68 2.80
CA GLY A 273 -6.80 13.55 3.32
C GLY A 273 -6.93 14.03 4.76
N ALA A 274 -5.97 13.67 5.62
CA ALA A 274 -5.95 14.06 7.03
C ALA A 274 -5.69 15.57 7.22
N LEU A 275 -4.80 16.17 6.42
CA LEU A 275 -4.52 17.61 6.44
C LEU A 275 -5.74 18.43 6.00
N LEU A 276 -6.41 18.00 4.93
CA LEU A 276 -7.60 18.71 4.41
C LEU A 276 -8.85 18.49 5.27
N MET A 277 -8.95 17.33 5.93
CA MET A 277 -10.06 16.94 6.80
C MET A 277 -9.51 16.54 8.18
N HIS A 278 -9.13 17.54 8.97
CA HIS A 278 -8.48 17.37 10.27
C HIS A 278 -9.26 16.42 11.17
N ARG A 279 -8.54 15.44 11.74
CA ARG A 279 -9.07 14.31 12.53
C ARG A 279 -10.14 14.73 13.53
N ASP A 280 -9.82 15.69 14.39
CA ASP A 280 -10.67 16.02 15.54
C ASP A 280 -11.96 16.73 15.10
N HIS A 281 -11.89 17.59 14.09
CA HIS A 281 -13.06 18.28 13.56
C HIS A 281 -14.02 17.34 12.85
N ILE A 282 -13.50 16.47 11.98
CA ILE A 282 -14.36 15.52 11.25
C ILE A 282 -14.90 14.43 12.17
N LYS A 283 -14.14 14.01 13.20
CA LYS A 283 -14.62 13.10 14.24
C LYS A 283 -15.86 13.68 14.94
N LEU A 284 -15.80 14.93 15.38
CA LEU A 284 -16.95 15.62 16.01
C LEU A 284 -18.15 15.71 15.06
N ASP A 285 -17.93 15.99 13.77
CA ASP A 285 -19.02 16.04 12.79
C ASP A 285 -19.65 14.66 12.55
N ILE A 286 -18.85 13.59 12.52
CA ILE A 286 -19.34 12.21 12.41
C ILE A 286 -20.15 11.83 13.66
N GLU A 287 -19.69 12.18 14.86
CA GLU A 287 -20.43 11.97 16.10
C GLU A 287 -21.82 12.63 16.03
N GLN A 288 -21.88 13.90 15.61
CA GLN A 288 -23.14 14.62 15.44
C GLN A 288 -24.05 13.99 14.38
N LEU A 289 -23.47 13.48 13.29
CA LEU A 289 -24.22 12.77 12.26
C LEU A 289 -24.85 11.47 12.81
N PHE A 290 -24.12 10.71 13.63
CA PHE A 290 -24.58 9.46 14.21
C PHE A 290 -25.58 9.63 15.35
N MET A 291 -25.59 10.78 16.03
CA MET A 291 -26.63 11.12 17.01
C MET A 291 -28.01 11.40 16.37
N ALA A 292 -28.09 11.58 15.04
CA ALA A 292 -29.35 11.85 14.37
C ALA A 292 -30.20 10.59 14.20
N ASN A 293 -31.41 10.59 14.78
CA ASN A 293 -32.37 9.48 14.65
C ASN A 293 -32.97 9.30 13.25
N LYS A 294 -32.74 10.24 12.32
CA LYS A 294 -33.25 10.21 10.95
C LYS A 294 -32.20 10.70 9.97
N TRP A 295 -32.11 10.02 8.82
CA TRP A 295 -31.25 10.44 7.71
C TRP A 295 -31.60 11.84 7.22
N ASN A 296 -30.57 12.64 6.95
CA ASN A 296 -30.72 13.97 6.35
C ASN A 296 -29.64 14.19 5.29
N GLU A 297 -30.04 14.08 4.02
CA GLU A 297 -29.16 14.25 2.85
C GLU A 297 -28.47 15.62 2.85
N LYS A 298 -29.22 16.70 3.13
CA LYS A 298 -28.66 18.06 3.12
C LYS A 298 -27.58 18.25 4.18
N LYS A 299 -27.78 17.69 5.38
CA LYS A 299 -26.76 17.72 6.45
C LYS A 299 -25.50 16.97 6.02
N PHE A 300 -25.64 15.78 5.46
CA PHE A 300 -24.50 15.01 4.97
C PHE A 300 -23.73 15.76 3.88
N LEU A 301 -24.43 16.28 2.86
CA LEU A 301 -23.83 17.05 1.77
C LEU A 301 -23.20 18.37 2.26
N SER A 302 -23.74 18.99 3.30
CA SER A 302 -23.14 20.19 3.90
C SER A 302 -21.77 19.93 4.52
N LEU A 303 -21.48 18.70 4.97
CA LEU A 303 -20.15 18.33 5.45
C LEU A 303 -19.15 18.27 4.29
N LEU A 304 -19.54 17.75 3.13
CA LEU A 304 -18.67 17.77 1.94
C LEU A 304 -18.31 19.21 1.56
N ALA A 305 -19.30 20.13 1.64
CA ALA A 305 -19.07 21.55 1.40
C ALA A 305 -18.17 22.20 2.47
N LYS A 306 -18.40 21.90 3.76
CA LYS A 306 -17.60 22.39 4.90
C LYS A 306 -16.12 22.12 4.74
N TYR A 307 -15.76 20.92 4.28
CA TYR A 307 -14.36 20.52 4.09
C TYR A 307 -13.81 20.79 2.68
N GLU A 308 -14.60 21.37 1.76
CA GLU A 308 -14.30 21.40 0.32
C GLU A 308 -13.77 20.03 -0.18
N ALA A 309 -14.49 18.94 0.13
CA ALA A 309 -14.08 17.58 -0.21
C ALA A 309 -14.96 16.99 -1.33
N SER A 310 -14.36 16.18 -2.20
CA SER A 310 -15.13 15.32 -3.10
C SER A 310 -15.79 14.18 -2.33
N PRO A 311 -16.90 13.57 -2.84
CA PRO A 311 -17.52 12.42 -2.19
C PRO A 311 -16.53 11.28 -1.93
N GLU A 312 -15.62 11.00 -2.86
CA GLU A 312 -14.59 9.97 -2.71
C GLU A 312 -13.62 10.31 -1.56
N MET A 313 -13.11 11.54 -1.50
CA MET A 313 -12.20 11.96 -0.43
C MET A 313 -12.88 11.85 0.95
N PHE A 314 -14.11 12.33 1.05
CA PHE A 314 -14.87 12.34 2.30
C PHE A 314 -15.15 10.92 2.81
N LEU A 315 -15.63 10.04 1.92
CA LEU A 315 -15.89 8.64 2.29
C LEU A 315 -14.61 7.87 2.61
N HIS A 316 -13.49 8.13 1.91
CA HIS A 316 -12.20 7.56 2.30
C HIS A 316 -11.74 8.04 3.68
N ARG A 317 -11.96 9.31 4.03
CA ARG A 317 -11.64 9.80 5.37
C ARG A 317 -12.48 9.09 6.44
N PHE A 318 -13.75 8.78 6.15
CA PHE A 318 -14.58 7.94 7.02
C PHE A 318 -13.96 6.56 7.21
N THR A 319 -13.48 5.91 6.14
CA THR A 319 -12.85 4.58 6.28
C THR A 319 -11.55 4.61 7.08
N ASN A 320 -10.92 5.76 7.31
CA ASN A 320 -9.79 5.89 8.23
C ASN A 320 -10.23 6.00 9.68
N LEU A 321 -11.33 6.73 9.97
CA LEU A 321 -11.68 7.12 11.34
C LEU A 321 -12.71 6.21 12.00
N LEU A 322 -13.63 5.63 11.21
CA LEU A 322 -14.70 4.77 11.74
C LEU A 322 -14.20 3.56 12.53
N PRO A 323 -13.19 2.80 12.08
CA PRO A 323 -12.69 1.65 12.83
C PRO A 323 -12.07 2.05 14.18
N LYS A 324 -11.27 3.12 14.18
CA LYS A 324 -10.49 3.57 15.35
C LYS A 324 -11.35 4.24 16.41
N PHE A 325 -12.21 5.18 16.01
CA PHE A 325 -12.92 6.07 16.95
C PHE A 325 -14.36 5.65 17.22
N PHE A 326 -14.94 4.82 16.36
CA PHE A 326 -16.34 4.40 16.45
C PHE A 326 -16.51 2.87 16.57
N GLY A 327 -15.41 2.11 16.52
CA GLY A 327 -15.43 0.65 16.63
C GLY A 327 -16.07 -0.07 15.43
N ILE A 328 -16.38 0.66 14.35
CA ILE A 328 -16.97 0.09 13.14
C ILE A 328 -15.84 -0.46 12.28
N LYS A 329 -15.40 -1.68 12.59
CA LYS A 329 -14.34 -2.37 11.84
C LYS A 329 -14.87 -3.12 10.61
N ASN A 330 -16.14 -3.53 10.68
CA ASN A 330 -16.79 -4.26 9.60
C ASN A 330 -17.28 -3.32 8.51
N LEU A 331 -16.36 -2.82 7.68
CA LEU A 331 -16.67 -1.87 6.62
C LEU A 331 -16.00 -2.22 5.30
N PHE A 332 -16.61 -1.73 4.23
CA PHE A 332 -16.03 -1.72 2.91
C PHE A 332 -16.37 -0.40 2.20
N PHE A 333 -15.55 -0.03 1.24
CA PHE A 333 -15.73 1.10 0.34
C PHE A 333 -15.71 0.60 -1.10
N LEU A 334 -16.65 1.05 -1.92
CA LEU A 334 -16.77 0.67 -3.31
C LEU A 334 -17.01 1.92 -4.16
N ARG A 335 -16.28 2.03 -5.28
CA ARG A 335 -16.47 3.10 -6.26
C ARG A 335 -16.90 2.53 -7.60
N PHE A 336 -18.16 2.75 -7.95
CA PHE A 336 -18.70 2.36 -9.26
C PHE A 336 -18.59 3.51 -10.26
N SER A 337 -18.29 3.15 -11.50
CA SER A 337 -18.31 4.06 -12.66
C SER A 337 -19.28 3.54 -13.72
N ASN A 338 -19.94 4.46 -14.41
CA ASN A 338 -20.79 4.17 -15.56
C ASN A 338 -20.62 5.29 -16.59
N THR A 339 -20.36 4.92 -17.85
CA THR A 339 -20.10 5.88 -18.93
C THR A 339 -21.37 6.48 -19.56
N GLY A 340 -22.54 6.26 -18.95
CA GLY A 340 -23.85 6.74 -19.42
C GLY A 340 -24.42 5.95 -20.60
N LYS A 341 -23.55 5.41 -21.47
CA LYS A 341 -23.95 4.71 -22.72
C LYS A 341 -24.26 3.22 -22.53
N LYS A 342 -23.76 2.60 -21.45
CA LYS A 342 -23.91 1.17 -21.18
C LYS A 342 -24.71 0.95 -19.90
N SER A 343 -25.49 -0.12 -19.86
CA SER A 343 -26.18 -0.61 -18.65
C SER A 343 -25.23 -1.25 -17.63
N ASN A 344 -23.98 -1.51 -18.02
CA ASN A 344 -22.97 -2.12 -17.17
C ASN A 344 -22.29 -1.09 -16.28
N TYR A 345 -21.95 -1.50 -15.07
CA TYR A 345 -21.19 -0.74 -14.10
C TYR A 345 -19.81 -1.35 -13.96
N THR A 346 -18.81 -0.53 -13.67
CA THR A 346 -17.44 -0.99 -13.41
C THR A 346 -17.06 -0.60 -12.00
N LEU A 347 -16.63 -1.56 -11.18
CA LEU A 347 -15.98 -1.26 -9.91
C LEU A 347 -14.56 -0.80 -10.21
N THR A 348 -14.27 0.43 -9.83
CA THR A 348 -13.02 1.12 -10.18
C THR A 348 -12.12 1.35 -8.97
N LYS A 349 -12.61 1.04 -7.77
CA LYS A 349 -11.88 1.10 -6.50
C LYS A 349 -12.66 0.34 -5.44
N GLU A 350 -11.94 -0.42 -4.63
CA GLU A 350 -12.50 -1.11 -3.47
C GLU A 350 -11.51 -1.12 -2.31
N LEU A 351 -12.04 -1.17 -1.11
CA LEU A 351 -11.32 -1.37 0.15
C LEU A 351 -12.23 -2.15 1.07
N HIS A 352 -11.75 -3.25 1.64
CA HIS A 352 -12.46 -4.04 2.64
C HIS A 352 -11.61 -4.00 3.90
N LEU A 353 -12.19 -3.82 5.09
CA LEU A 353 -11.41 -3.80 6.35
C LEU A 353 -11.61 -5.07 7.20
N SER A 354 -12.60 -5.88 6.86
CA SER A 354 -13.01 -7.02 7.67
C SER A 354 -13.25 -8.25 6.79
N ARG A 355 -12.18 -8.87 6.29
CA ARG A 355 -12.24 -10.04 5.39
C ARG A 355 -13.02 -9.77 4.09
N LEU A 356 -13.01 -10.74 3.19
CA LEU A 356 -13.71 -10.69 1.91
C LEU A 356 -15.24 -10.67 2.09
N HIS A 357 -15.82 -9.50 2.33
CA HIS A 357 -17.27 -9.26 2.26
C HIS A 357 -17.75 -9.01 0.83
N ASN A 358 -18.66 -9.84 0.32
CA ASN A 358 -19.28 -9.56 -0.98
C ASN A 358 -19.99 -8.20 -0.95
N PRO A 359 -19.85 -7.37 -1.99
CA PRO A 359 -19.21 -7.68 -3.27
C PRO A 359 -17.72 -7.37 -3.36
N HIS A 360 -17.01 -8.14 -4.18
CA HIS A 360 -15.64 -7.85 -4.60
C HIS A 360 -15.57 -7.72 -6.11
N GLY A 361 -14.55 -7.03 -6.58
CA GLY A 361 -14.18 -7.02 -7.98
C GLY A 361 -13.65 -8.38 -8.42
N ASN A 362 -14.32 -9.04 -9.38
CA ASN A 362 -13.80 -10.20 -10.09
C ASN A 362 -13.67 -9.78 -11.55
N GLU A 363 -12.45 -9.51 -12.05
CA GLU A 363 -12.17 -8.89 -13.36
C GLU A 363 -12.86 -9.56 -14.60
N LEU A 364 -13.50 -10.71 -14.42
CA LEU A 364 -14.29 -11.46 -15.40
C LEU A 364 -15.81 -11.34 -15.14
N HIS A 365 -16.53 -10.69 -16.06
CA HIS A 365 -17.99 -10.70 -16.21
C HIS A 365 -18.83 -10.37 -14.95
N GLU A 366 -18.61 -9.19 -14.38
CA GLU A 366 -19.25 -8.78 -13.12
C GLU A 366 -20.73 -8.40 -13.29
N HIS A 367 -21.57 -8.97 -12.43
CA HIS A 367 -22.95 -8.57 -12.25
C HIS A 367 -23.17 -8.06 -10.83
N TYR A 368 -23.43 -6.75 -10.69
CA TYR A 368 -23.68 -6.14 -9.39
C TYR A 368 -25.18 -6.05 -9.08
N CYS A 369 -25.52 -6.14 -7.80
CA CYS A 369 -26.90 -6.03 -7.35
C CYS A 369 -27.44 -4.62 -7.62
N ARG A 370 -28.40 -4.51 -8.54
CA ARG A 370 -29.06 -3.23 -8.89
C ARG A 370 -29.90 -2.62 -7.75
N ARG A 371 -30.09 -3.36 -6.64
CA ARG A 371 -30.78 -2.87 -5.44
C ARG A 371 -29.84 -2.13 -4.48
N TRP A 372 -28.53 -2.10 -4.73
CA TRP A 372 -27.64 -1.29 -3.91
C TRP A 372 -27.83 0.19 -4.20
N ILE A 373 -27.85 0.97 -3.13
CA ILE A 373 -28.02 2.41 -3.17
C ILE A 373 -26.98 3.10 -4.05
N SER A 374 -25.74 2.59 -4.11
CA SER A 374 -24.69 3.15 -4.97
C SER A 374 -25.10 3.17 -6.44
N LEU A 375 -25.69 2.10 -6.95
CA LEU A 375 -26.17 2.01 -8.35
C LEU A 375 -27.48 2.79 -8.53
N GLY A 376 -28.36 2.74 -7.54
CA GLY A 376 -29.60 3.52 -7.53
C GLY A 376 -29.36 5.04 -7.59
N ILE A 377 -28.34 5.54 -6.89
CA ILE A 377 -27.92 6.95 -6.94
C ILE A 377 -27.40 7.30 -8.33
N VAL A 378 -26.60 6.45 -8.97
CA VAL A 378 -26.12 6.70 -10.35
C VAL A 378 -27.28 6.80 -11.33
N GLU A 379 -28.28 5.92 -11.25
CA GLU A 379 -29.47 6.02 -12.10
C GLU A 379 -30.33 7.27 -11.80
N LYS A 380 -30.45 7.65 -10.52
CA LYS A 380 -31.13 8.90 -10.13
C LYS A 380 -30.41 10.12 -10.71
N LEU A 381 -29.08 10.16 -10.67
CA LEU A 381 -28.28 11.22 -11.27
C LEU A 381 -28.48 11.31 -12.78
N LYS A 382 -28.46 10.17 -13.49
CA LYS A 382 -28.72 10.12 -14.95
C LYS A 382 -30.08 10.72 -15.32
N LYS A 383 -31.12 10.42 -14.53
CA LYS A 383 -32.49 10.88 -14.79
C LYS A 383 -32.73 12.34 -14.42
N SER A 384 -32.01 12.86 -13.41
CA SER A 384 -32.25 14.19 -12.85
C SER A 384 -31.41 15.30 -13.48
N SER A 385 -30.41 14.97 -14.31
CA SER A 385 -29.44 15.93 -14.87
C SER A 385 -28.77 16.82 -13.79
N ALA A 386 -28.78 16.36 -12.54
CA ALA A 386 -28.28 17.13 -11.41
C ALA A 386 -26.76 17.30 -11.52
N LYS A 387 -26.29 18.53 -11.31
CA LYS A 387 -24.86 18.86 -11.28
C LYS A 387 -24.24 18.68 -9.91
N GLU A 388 -25.07 18.59 -8.87
CA GLU A 388 -24.63 18.40 -7.49
C GLU A 388 -24.62 16.90 -7.10
N PRO A 389 -23.75 16.51 -6.15
CA PRO A 389 -23.78 15.16 -5.61
C PRO A 389 -25.12 14.83 -4.94
N ILE A 390 -25.59 13.61 -5.13
CA ILE A 390 -26.74 13.05 -4.40
C ILE A 390 -26.20 12.07 -3.36
N ALA A 391 -26.79 12.08 -2.16
CA ALA A 391 -26.41 11.15 -1.10
C ALA A 391 -27.64 10.42 -0.56
N GLY A 392 -27.42 9.19 -0.08
CA GLY A 392 -28.48 8.42 0.55
C GLY A 392 -27.92 7.33 1.45
N ILE A 393 -28.80 6.76 2.26
CA ILE A 393 -28.51 5.63 3.13
C ILE A 393 -29.52 4.50 2.88
N GLN A 394 -29.06 3.26 3.00
CA GLN A 394 -29.89 2.07 2.85
C GLN A 394 -29.54 1.07 3.94
N ILE A 395 -30.57 0.50 4.57
CA ILE A 395 -30.45 -0.72 5.36
C ILE A 395 -30.84 -1.86 4.43
N SER A 396 -29.91 -2.77 4.18
CA SER A 396 -30.12 -3.92 3.30
C SER A 396 -30.36 -5.17 4.12
N LYS A 397 -31.35 -5.99 3.71
CA LYS A 397 -31.57 -7.35 4.23
C LYS A 397 -31.31 -8.33 3.09
N TYR A 398 -30.37 -9.24 3.28
CA TYR A 398 -30.04 -10.26 2.28
C TYR A 398 -30.84 -11.54 2.56
N TRP A 399 -31.14 -12.30 1.50
CA TRP A 399 -31.83 -13.58 1.61
C TRP A 399 -31.09 -14.49 2.61
N GLU A 400 -31.83 -15.12 3.52
CA GLU A 400 -31.32 -16.01 4.58
C GLU A 400 -30.29 -15.40 5.57
N THR A 401 -30.14 -14.08 5.62
CA THR A 401 -29.34 -13.41 6.67
C THR A 401 -30.23 -12.99 7.85
N LYS A 402 -29.78 -13.28 9.09
CA LYS A 402 -30.36 -12.70 10.31
C LYS A 402 -29.76 -11.31 10.51
N ASN A 403 -30.62 -10.30 10.69
CA ASN A 403 -30.21 -8.91 10.93
C ASN A 403 -29.61 -8.74 12.33
#